data_AF-A0A7S0H9B7-F1
#
_entry.id   AF-A0A7S0H9B7-F1
#
_cell.length_a   1.000
_cell.length_b   1.000
_cell.length_c   1.000
_cell.angle_alpha   90.00
_cell.angle_beta   90.00
_cell.angle_gamma   90.00
#
_symmetry.space_group_name_H-M   'P 1'
#
loop_
_entity.id
_entity.type
_entity.pdbx_description
1 polymer ?
#
loop_
_entity_poly.entity_id
_entity_poly.type
_entity_poly.pdbx_seq_one_letter_code
_entity_poly.pdbx_strand_id
1 'polypeptide(L)'
;EFKKYSEQVIANARAMGTELMKRGYKMVSNGTDNHLQLWDLRPVGITGSKMETICDMVSITLNKNSVFGDKSAMSPGGVRIGSPALTTRGFKEADFVKVADLLDKACKLTVETQKACKTKKLVEFKETVKAEPFASKVSALRKEVEDFASKFYFPGLTAQ
;
A
#
# COMPACT_ATOMS: atom_id res chain seq x y z
N GLU A 1 25.46 14.24 -0.04
CA GLU A 1 24.48 13.39 0.69
C GLU A 1 23.13 13.33 -0.01
N PHE A 2 22.46 14.47 -0.24
CA PHE A 2 21.13 14.52 -0.89
C PHE A 2 21.04 13.82 -2.24
N LYS A 3 22.07 13.93 -3.10
CA LYS A 3 22.15 13.20 -4.37
C LYS A 3 22.01 11.68 -4.20
N LYS A 4 22.77 11.09 -3.27
CA LYS A 4 22.71 9.66 -2.96
C LYS A 4 21.34 9.25 -2.40
N TYR A 5 20.72 10.13 -1.60
CA TYR A 5 19.35 9.94 -1.14
C TYR A 5 18.37 9.91 -2.33
N SER A 6 18.44 10.86 -3.26
CA SER A 6 17.56 10.88 -4.44
C SER A 6 17.73 9.65 -5.33
N GLU A 7 18.97 9.17 -5.52
CA GLU A 7 19.26 7.92 -6.22
C GLU A 7 18.59 6.72 -5.51
N GLN A 8 18.69 6.66 -4.18
CA GLN A 8 18.05 5.62 -3.36
C GLN A 8 16.51 5.66 -3.46
N VAL A 9 15.91 6.85 -3.47
CA VAL A 9 14.45 7.03 -3.60
C VAL A 9 13.94 6.36 -4.88
N ILE A 10 14.62 6.57 -6.00
CA ILE A 10 14.25 5.98 -7.29
C ILE A 10 14.48 4.46 -7.26
N ALA A 11 15.63 4.00 -6.75
CA ALA A 11 15.94 2.57 -6.62
C ALA A 11 14.89 1.82 -5.79
N ASN A 12 14.48 2.39 -4.66
CA ASN A 12 13.44 1.87 -3.78
C ASN A 12 12.07 1.80 -4.47
N ALA A 13 11.67 2.86 -5.19
CA ALA A 13 10.40 2.88 -5.93
C ALA A 13 10.37 1.81 -7.04
N ARG A 14 11.50 1.59 -7.72
CA ARG A 14 11.66 0.52 -8.72
C ARG A 14 11.61 -0.87 -8.09
N ALA A 15 12.29 -1.08 -6.95
CA ALA A 15 12.28 -2.35 -6.23
C ALA A 15 10.85 -2.75 -5.82
N MET A 16 10.11 -1.82 -5.20
CA MET A 16 8.72 -2.02 -4.79
C MET A 16 7.80 -2.34 -5.97
N GLY A 17 7.85 -1.54 -7.04
CA GLY A 17 7.02 -1.77 -8.22
C GLY A 17 7.33 -3.09 -8.92
N THR A 18 8.61 -3.44 -9.02
CA THR A 18 9.05 -4.72 -9.59
C THR A 18 8.53 -5.89 -8.78
N GLU A 19 8.62 -5.83 -7.45
CA GLU A 19 8.13 -6.88 -6.57
C GLU A 19 6.60 -7.05 -6.65
N LEU A 20 5.85 -5.94 -6.68
CA LEU A 20 4.39 -6.01 -6.88
C LEU A 20 4.03 -6.60 -8.26
N MET A 21 4.75 -6.24 -9.33
CA MET A 21 4.52 -6.81 -10.65
C MET A 21 4.84 -8.31 -10.71
N LYS A 22 5.89 -8.78 -10.02
CA LYS A 22 6.18 -10.22 -9.87
C LYS A 22 5.04 -11.00 -9.22
N ARG A 23 4.26 -10.34 -8.34
CA ARG A 23 3.06 -10.91 -7.69
C ARG A 23 1.80 -10.84 -8.56
N GLY A 24 1.92 -10.36 -9.80
CA GLY A 24 0.82 -10.30 -10.77
C GLY A 24 0.00 -9.00 -10.72
N TYR A 25 0.49 -7.97 -10.01
CA TYR A 25 -0.20 -6.69 -9.95
C TYR A 25 0.14 -5.77 -11.14
N LYS A 26 -0.83 -4.92 -11.51
CA LYS A 26 -0.69 -3.99 -12.63
C LYS A 26 -0.25 -2.61 -12.17
N MET A 27 0.96 -2.21 -12.55
CA MET A 27 1.36 -0.79 -12.51
C MET A 27 0.95 -0.13 -13.82
N VAL A 28 0.44 1.11 -13.77
CA VAL A 28 -0.13 1.80 -14.95
C VAL A 28 0.87 1.89 -16.10
N SER A 29 2.13 2.22 -15.82
CA SER A 29 3.24 2.30 -16.79
C SER A 29 4.15 1.07 -16.81
N ASN A 30 3.76 -0.04 -16.18
CA ASN A 30 4.62 -1.22 -15.98
C ASN A 30 5.98 -0.91 -15.29
N GLY A 31 6.01 0.10 -14.42
CA GLY A 31 7.22 0.51 -13.71
C GLY A 31 7.20 2.00 -13.39
N THR A 32 8.36 2.50 -12.94
CA THR A 32 8.57 3.92 -12.66
C THR A 32 10.00 4.36 -12.96
N ASP A 33 10.13 5.64 -13.32
CA ASP A 33 11.40 6.36 -13.44
C ASP A 33 11.57 7.45 -12.39
N ASN A 34 10.66 7.52 -11.42
CA ASN A 34 10.69 8.51 -10.36
C ASN A 34 10.43 7.88 -8.99
N HIS A 35 9.84 8.63 -8.06
CA HIS A 35 9.68 8.27 -6.66
C HIS A 35 8.34 7.60 -6.32
N LEU A 36 7.45 7.41 -7.29
CA LEU A 36 6.10 6.88 -7.07
C LEU A 36 5.74 5.78 -8.06
N GLN A 37 4.73 4.99 -7.70
CA GLN A 37 4.05 4.03 -8.55
C GLN A 37 2.55 4.32 -8.52
N LEU A 38 1.89 4.12 -9.66
CA LEU A 38 0.44 4.11 -9.75
C LEU A 38 -0.04 2.67 -9.99
N TRP A 39 -0.71 2.12 -8.98
CA TRP A 39 -1.16 0.73 -8.96
C TRP A 39 -2.63 0.66 -9.37
N ASP A 40 -2.92 -0.02 -10.49
CA ASP A 40 -4.27 -0.33 -10.95
C ASP A 40 -4.80 -1.60 -10.24
N LEU A 41 -5.85 -1.42 -9.44
CA LEU A 41 -6.48 -2.48 -8.64
C LEU A 41 -7.70 -3.10 -9.34
N ARG A 42 -8.13 -2.57 -10.49
CA ARG A 42 -9.27 -3.11 -11.23
C ARG A 42 -9.09 -4.57 -11.66
N PRO A 43 -7.89 -5.04 -12.07
CA PRO A 43 -7.66 -6.45 -12.39
C PRO A 43 -7.91 -7.40 -11.21
N VAL A 44 -7.75 -6.92 -9.97
CA VAL A 44 -8.05 -7.70 -8.74
C VAL A 44 -9.43 -7.39 -8.17
N GLY A 45 -10.23 -6.58 -8.87
CA GLY A 45 -11.66 -6.37 -8.60
C GLY A 45 -11.99 -5.50 -7.39
N ILE A 46 -11.04 -4.73 -6.84
CA ILE A 46 -11.28 -3.81 -5.71
C ILE A 46 -11.09 -2.35 -6.15
N THR A 47 -11.66 -1.42 -5.38
CA THR A 47 -11.47 0.02 -5.58
C THR A 47 -10.35 0.55 -4.68
N GLY A 48 -9.73 1.66 -5.11
CA GLY A 48 -8.72 2.37 -4.32
C GLY A 48 -9.25 2.78 -2.95
N SER A 49 -10.52 3.18 -2.83
CA SER A 49 -11.12 3.56 -1.55
C SER A 49 -11.18 2.41 -0.54
N LYS A 50 -11.38 1.17 -1.00
CA LYS A 50 -11.38 -0.01 -0.11
C LYS A 50 -9.97 -0.40 0.29
N MET A 51 -9.03 -0.34 -0.66
CA MET A 51 -7.63 -0.60 -0.40
C MET A 51 -7.06 0.41 0.61
N GLU A 52 -7.32 1.70 0.42
CA GLU A 52 -6.95 2.78 1.34
C GLU A 52 -7.53 2.53 2.74
N THR A 53 -8.81 2.13 2.84
CA THR A 53 -9.45 1.81 4.13
C THR A 53 -8.72 0.69 4.87
N ILE A 54 -8.40 -0.44 4.21
CA ILE A 54 -7.66 -1.53 4.85
C ILE A 54 -6.25 -1.07 5.23
N CYS A 55 -5.55 -0.39 4.33
CA CYS A 55 -4.19 0.07 4.55
C CYS A 55 -4.11 1.00 5.77
N ASP A 56 -5.01 1.98 5.89
CA ASP A 56 -5.08 2.88 7.05
C ASP A 56 -5.28 2.10 8.36
N MET A 57 -6.13 1.06 8.35
CA MET A 57 -6.38 0.24 9.53
C MET A 57 -5.20 -0.66 9.92
N VAL A 58 -4.29 -0.95 8.99
CA VAL A 58 -3.08 -1.76 9.24
C VAL A 58 -1.81 -0.92 9.32
N SER A 59 -1.93 0.39 9.59
CA SER A 59 -0.79 1.31 9.73
C SER A 59 0.04 1.50 8.45
N ILE A 60 -0.58 1.35 7.27
CA ILE A 60 -0.01 1.69 5.96
C ILE A 60 -0.76 2.90 5.40
N THR A 61 -0.10 4.05 5.31
CA THR A 61 -0.71 5.23 4.70
C THR A 61 -0.43 5.28 3.20
N LEU A 62 -1.49 5.28 2.39
CA LEU A 62 -1.43 5.50 0.95
C LEU A 62 -2.62 6.37 0.50
N ASN A 63 -2.67 6.73 -0.78
CA ASN A 63 -3.75 7.54 -1.32
C ASN A 63 -4.46 6.83 -2.47
N LYS A 64 -5.80 6.74 -2.41
CA LYS A 64 -6.62 6.35 -3.55
C LYS A 64 -6.44 7.34 -4.70
N ASN A 65 -6.23 6.85 -5.91
CA ASN A 65 -5.89 7.70 -7.05
C ASN A 65 -6.54 7.17 -8.33
N SER A 66 -7.10 8.07 -9.13
CA SER A 66 -7.71 7.70 -10.42
C SER A 66 -6.68 7.06 -11.36
N VAL A 67 -7.14 6.08 -12.13
CA VAL A 67 -6.39 5.45 -13.22
C VAL A 67 -7.12 5.65 -14.55
N PHE A 68 -6.41 5.52 -15.66
CA PHE A 68 -7.00 5.69 -16.98
C PHE A 68 -8.20 4.74 -17.17
N GLY A 69 -9.35 5.29 -17.58
CA GLY A 69 -10.60 4.56 -17.77
C GLY A 69 -11.48 4.45 -16.52
N ASP A 70 -11.14 5.10 -15.40
CA ASP A 70 -12.05 5.22 -14.28
C ASP A 70 -13.30 6.02 -14.63
N LYS A 71 -14.46 5.47 -14.28
CA LYS A 71 -15.77 6.12 -14.51
C LYS A 71 -16.13 7.14 -13.44
N SER A 72 -15.45 7.14 -12.29
CA SER A 72 -15.76 7.98 -11.14
C SER A 72 -14.51 8.38 -10.37
N ALA A 73 -14.34 9.68 -10.15
CA ALA A 73 -13.28 10.21 -9.29
C ALA A 73 -13.53 9.91 -7.80
N MET A 74 -14.77 9.66 -7.39
CA MET A 74 -15.14 9.35 -6.00
C MET A 74 -14.81 7.91 -5.59
N SER A 75 -14.61 7.01 -6.56
CA SER A 75 -14.27 5.61 -6.33
C SER A 75 -13.25 5.17 -7.37
N PRO A 76 -12.01 5.69 -7.27
CA PRO A 76 -10.98 5.40 -8.27
C PRO A 76 -10.57 3.92 -8.22
N GLY A 77 -10.07 3.44 -9.35
CA GLY A 77 -9.64 2.06 -9.55
C GLY A 77 -8.22 1.77 -9.08
N GLY A 78 -7.49 2.76 -8.53
CA GLY A 78 -6.10 2.57 -8.14
C GLY A 78 -5.68 3.29 -6.86
N VAL A 79 -4.41 3.09 -6.52
CA VAL A 79 -3.72 3.75 -5.40
C VAL A 79 -2.34 4.25 -5.84
N ARG A 80 -1.90 5.35 -5.24
CA ARG A 80 -0.57 5.92 -5.43
C ARG A 80 0.29 5.61 -4.22
N ILE A 81 1.46 5.02 -4.46
CA ILE A 81 2.44 4.66 -3.45
C ILE A 81 3.78 5.29 -3.80
N GLY A 82 4.56 5.72 -2.81
CA GLY A 82 5.83 6.42 -3.01
C GLY A 82 6.89 6.03 -2.00
N SER A 83 8.16 6.13 -2.41
CA SER A 83 9.32 5.77 -1.60
C SER A 83 9.97 6.87 -0.73
N PRO A 84 9.78 8.20 -0.94
CA PRO A 84 10.57 9.21 -0.24
C PRO A 84 10.55 9.11 1.28
N ALA A 85 9.36 9.04 1.88
CA ALA A 85 9.20 9.09 3.34
C ALA A 85 9.93 7.95 4.06
N LEU A 86 9.80 6.72 3.57
CA LEU A 86 10.49 5.56 4.16
C LEU A 86 11.99 5.57 3.83
N THR A 87 12.38 6.05 2.65
CA THR A 87 13.80 6.21 2.31
C THR A 87 14.50 7.20 3.26
N THR A 88 13.81 8.28 3.66
CA THR A 88 14.31 9.22 4.68
C THR A 88 14.47 8.59 6.06
N ARG A 89 13.81 7.45 6.33
CA ARG A 89 13.97 6.65 7.55
C ARG A 89 15.05 5.56 7.42
N GLY A 90 15.77 5.54 6.31
CA GLY A 90 16.87 4.61 6.06
C GLY A 90 16.50 3.34 5.28
N PHE A 91 15.25 3.20 4.81
CA PHE A 91 14.83 2.03 4.04
C PHE A 91 15.63 1.89 2.74
N LYS A 92 15.96 0.64 2.40
CA LYS A 92 16.65 0.21 1.18
C LYS A 92 15.78 -0.73 0.35
N GLU A 93 16.29 -1.19 -0.78
CA GLU A 93 15.56 -1.99 -1.76
C GLU A 93 14.98 -3.27 -1.15
N ALA A 94 15.74 -3.95 -0.30
CA ALA A 94 15.29 -5.14 0.42
C ALA A 94 14.12 -4.85 1.37
N ASP A 95 14.13 -3.68 2.02
CA ASP A 95 13.02 -3.25 2.88
C ASP A 95 11.78 -2.93 2.04
N PHE A 96 11.95 -2.37 0.84
CA PHE A 96 10.85 -2.11 -0.08
C PHE A 96 10.26 -3.39 -0.70
N VAL A 97 11.03 -4.47 -0.80
CA VAL A 97 10.50 -5.82 -1.07
C VAL A 97 9.59 -6.26 0.07
N LYS A 98 9.98 -6.00 1.33
CA LYS A 98 9.11 -6.28 2.48
C LYS A 98 7.88 -5.37 2.54
N VAL A 99 8.00 -4.10 2.15
CA VAL A 99 6.84 -3.19 1.99
C VAL A 99 5.87 -3.74 0.92
N ALA A 100 6.38 -4.22 -0.22
CA ALA A 100 5.56 -4.85 -1.24
C ALA A 100 4.85 -6.13 -0.74
N ASP A 101 5.49 -6.91 0.13
CA ASP A 101 4.87 -8.06 0.81
C ASP A 101 3.70 -7.65 1.72
N LEU A 102 3.88 -6.59 2.52
CA LEU A 102 2.83 -6.06 3.39
C LEU A 102 1.66 -5.48 2.57
N LEU A 103 1.95 -4.82 1.44
CA LEU A 103 0.94 -4.32 0.50
C LEU A 103 0.15 -5.45 -0.17
N ASP A 104 0.82 -6.54 -0.56
CA ASP A 104 0.18 -7.76 -1.10
C ASP A 104 -0.77 -8.39 -0.07
N LYS A 105 -0.33 -8.53 1.20
CA LYS A 105 -1.18 -9.00 2.30
C LYS A 105 -2.40 -8.11 2.50
N ALA A 106 -2.22 -6.78 2.51
CA ALA A 106 -3.32 -5.83 2.62
C ALA A 106 -4.30 -5.92 1.45
N CYS A 107 -3.80 -6.09 0.22
CA CYS A 107 -4.63 -6.27 -0.97
C CYS A 107 -5.45 -7.56 -0.89
N LYS A 108 -4.82 -8.68 -0.51
CA LYS A 108 -5.50 -9.97 -0.32
C LYS A 108 -6.58 -9.90 0.74
N LEU A 109 -6.29 -9.26 1.88
CA LEU A 109 -7.29 -9.02 2.92
C LEU A 109 -8.45 -8.17 2.40
N THR A 110 -8.17 -7.11 1.63
CA THR A 110 -9.20 -6.28 1.00
C THR A 110 -10.11 -7.09 0.07
N VAL A 111 -9.54 -7.96 -0.76
CA VAL A 111 -10.29 -8.84 -1.66
C VAL A 111 -11.14 -9.83 -0.87
N GLU A 112 -10.58 -10.44 0.18
CA GLU A 112 -11.28 -11.39 1.04
C GLU A 112 -12.48 -10.73 1.75
N THR A 113 -12.25 -9.57 2.38
CA THR A 113 -13.32 -8.82 3.05
C THR A 113 -14.39 -8.36 2.07
N GLN A 114 -14.02 -7.98 0.84
CA GLN A 114 -14.99 -7.60 -0.17
C GLN A 114 -15.89 -8.77 -0.58
N LYS A 115 -15.35 -9.99 -0.68
CA LYS A 115 -16.13 -11.19 -1.00
C LYS A 115 -17.12 -11.54 0.11
N ALA A 116 -16.75 -11.30 1.37
CA ALA A 116 -17.65 -11.51 2.51
C ALA A 116 -18.68 -10.38 2.68
N CYS A 117 -18.40 -9.19 2.15
CA CYS A 117 -19.33 -8.07 2.19
C CYS A 117 -20.51 -8.31 1.24
N LYS A 118 -21.74 -8.20 1.76
CA LYS A 118 -22.97 -8.44 1.00
C LYS A 118 -23.24 -7.37 -0.06
N THR A 119 -22.60 -6.20 0.03
CA THR A 119 -22.84 -5.09 -0.90
C THR A 119 -21.56 -4.45 -1.40
N LYS A 120 -21.70 -3.64 -2.46
CA LYS A 120 -20.60 -2.85 -3.02
C LYS A 120 -20.34 -1.55 -2.25
N LYS A 121 -21.18 -1.19 -1.28
CA LYS A 121 -21.11 0.10 -0.57
C LYS A 121 -19.90 0.13 0.37
N LEU A 122 -19.17 1.25 0.37
CA LEU A 122 -17.99 1.43 1.21
C LEU A 122 -18.34 1.43 2.71
N VAL A 123 -19.51 1.95 3.09
CA VAL A 123 -19.97 2.00 4.48
C VAL A 123 -20.10 0.58 5.05
N GLU A 124 -20.78 -0.31 4.34
CA GLU A 124 -20.95 -1.70 4.78
C GLU A 124 -19.64 -2.49 4.72
N PHE A 125 -18.76 -2.18 3.78
CA PHE A 125 -17.40 -2.73 3.76
C PHE A 125 -16.66 -2.37 5.05
N LYS A 126 -16.67 -1.10 5.48
CA LYS A 126 -16.04 -0.67 6.74
C LYS A 126 -16.58 -1.41 7.96
N GLU A 127 -17.89 -1.65 8.01
CA GLU A 127 -18.48 -2.44 9.09
C GLU A 127 -18.07 -3.92 9.03
N THR A 128 -17.97 -4.49 7.82
CA THR A 128 -17.48 -5.87 7.63
C THR A 128 -16.03 -6.03 8.09
N VAL A 129 -15.17 -5.03 7.87
CA VAL A 129 -13.77 -5.04 8.32
C VAL A 129 -13.67 -5.07 9.85
N LYS A 130 -14.58 -4.39 10.55
CA LYS A 130 -14.63 -4.35 12.02
C LYS A 130 -15.24 -5.60 12.65
N ALA A 131 -15.89 -6.46 11.85
CA ALA A 131 -16.47 -7.70 12.33
C ALA A 131 -15.45 -8.86 12.26
N GLU A 132 -15.65 -9.88 13.09
CA GLU A 132 -14.88 -11.11 12.99
C GLU A 132 -15.29 -11.91 11.74
N PRO A 133 -14.35 -12.60 11.06
CA PRO A 133 -12.94 -12.83 11.44
C PRO A 133 -11.96 -11.72 10.99
N PHE A 134 -12.44 -10.64 10.35
CA PHE A 134 -11.58 -9.64 9.70
C PHE A 134 -10.90 -8.70 10.68
N ALA A 135 -11.56 -8.36 11.78
CA ALA A 135 -10.98 -7.52 12.83
C ALA A 135 -9.68 -8.12 13.39
N SER A 136 -9.68 -9.42 13.69
CA SER A 136 -8.48 -10.14 14.12
C SER A 136 -7.38 -10.16 13.05
N LYS A 137 -7.72 -10.36 11.77
CA LYS A 137 -6.75 -10.33 10.65
C LYS A 137 -6.13 -8.94 10.46
N VAL A 138 -6.93 -7.89 10.56
CA VAL A 138 -6.46 -6.49 10.51
C VAL A 138 -5.51 -6.22 11.66
N SER A 139 -5.86 -6.61 12.88
CA SER A 139 -5.00 -6.43 14.07
C SER A 139 -3.66 -7.15 13.92
N ALA A 140 -3.67 -8.40 13.42
CA ALA A 140 -2.46 -9.16 13.19
C ALA A 140 -1.55 -8.52 12.12
N LEU A 141 -2.12 -8.08 11.00
CA LEU A 141 -1.35 -7.42 9.94
C LEU A 141 -0.84 -6.04 10.40
N ARG A 142 -1.65 -5.29 11.14
CA ARG A 142 -1.26 -4.02 11.76
C ARG A 142 -0.02 -4.21 12.64
N LYS A 143 -0.04 -5.22 13.51
CA LYS A 143 1.10 -5.54 14.37
C LYS A 143 2.35 -5.86 13.55
N GLU A 144 2.23 -6.67 12.49
CA GLU A 144 3.36 -6.98 11.60
C GLU A 144 3.96 -5.70 10.95
N VAL A 145 3.10 -4.77 10.52
CA VAL A 145 3.51 -3.49 9.94
C VAL A 145 4.24 -2.63 10.98
N GLU A 146 3.68 -2.50 12.19
CA GLU A 146 4.26 -1.70 13.28
C GLU A 146 5.59 -2.29 13.78
N ASP A 147 5.67 -3.61 13.94
CA ASP A 147 6.88 -4.34 14.33
C ASP A 147 7.99 -4.18 13.28
N PHE A 148 7.64 -4.10 11.99
CA PHE A 148 8.61 -3.83 10.94
C PHE A 148 9.05 -2.36 10.93
N ALA A 149 8.10 -1.44 10.98
CA ALA A 149 8.36 -0.01 10.88
C ALA A 149 9.10 0.57 12.10
N SER A 150 8.92 0.01 13.29
CA SER A 150 9.56 0.47 14.53
C SER A 150 11.08 0.24 14.58
N LYS A 151 11.62 -0.63 13.72
CA LYS A 151 13.06 -0.93 13.60
C LYS A 151 13.88 0.22 13.00
N PHE A 152 13.21 1.18 12.37
CA PHE A 152 13.84 2.28 11.64
C PHE A 152 13.72 3.59 12.40
N TYR A 153 14.76 4.42 12.33
CA TYR A 153 14.74 5.72 12.98
C TYR A 153 13.66 6.64 12.41
N PHE A 154 13.33 7.70 13.14
CA PHE A 154 12.38 8.73 12.72
C PHE A 154 13.08 10.09 12.71
N PRO A 155 13.25 10.72 11.54
CA PRO A 155 13.88 12.04 11.44
C PRO A 155 13.12 13.08 12.28
N GLY A 156 13.87 13.91 13.02
CA GLY A 156 13.28 14.97 13.84
C GLY A 156 12.86 14.54 15.25
N LEU A 157 12.94 13.25 15.58
CA LEU A 157 12.96 12.79 16.96
C LEU A 157 14.42 12.56 17.36
N THR A 158 14.89 13.22 18.42
CA THR A 158 16.14 12.81 19.07
C THR A 158 16.00 11.36 19.50
N ALA A 159 16.99 10.53 19.16
CA ALA A 159 17.06 9.16 19.66
C ALA A 159 16.86 9.17 21.19
N GLN A 160 15.93 8.36 21.70
CA GLN A 160 15.91 8.02 23.11
C GLN A 160 17.11 7.13 23.42
#